data_AF-A1ZF07-F1
#
_entry.id   AF-A1ZF07-F1
#
_cell.length_a   1.000
_cell.length_b   1.000
_cell.length_c   1.000
_cell.angle_alpha   90.00
_cell.angle_beta   90.00
_cell.angle_gamma   90.00
#
_symmetry.space_group_name_H-M   'P 1'
#
loop_
_entity.id
_entity.type
_entity.pdbx_description
1 polymer ?
#
loop_
_entity_poly.entity_id
_entity_poly.type
_entity_poly.pdbx_seq_one_letter_code
_entity_poly.pdbx_strand_id
1 'polypeptide(L)' 'MKKPLKENEDYYIENGFYVFTAKYHLVRGYCCKNGCRHCPYGFKKKKS' A
#
# COMPACT_ATOMS: atom_id res chain seq x y z
N MET A 1 20.22 -2.49 -0.19
CA MET A 1 19.60 -3.71 0.37
C MET A 1 18.07 -3.62 0.23
N LYS A 2 17.40 -4.58 -0.40
CA LYS A 2 15.92 -4.63 -0.44
C LYS A 2 15.44 -5.30 0.85
N LYS A 3 14.71 -4.55 1.70
CA LYS A 3 14.08 -5.13 2.89
C LYS A 3 13.00 -6.13 2.45
N PRO A 4 12.95 -7.34 3.01
CA PRO A 4 11.84 -8.25 2.75
C PRO A 4 10.54 -7.63 3.27
N LEU A 5 9.45 -7.84 2.55
CA LEU A 5 8.14 -7.41 3.03
C LEU A 5 7.77 -8.24 4.27
N LYS A 6 7.25 -7.59 5.29
CA LYS A 6 6.85 -8.24 6.54
C LYS A 6 5.33 -8.27 6.66
N GLU A 7 4.79 -9.47 6.80
CA GLU A 7 3.37 -9.68 7.10
C GLU A 7 3.02 -9.01 8.44
N ASN A 8 1.85 -8.39 8.53
CA ASN A 8 1.37 -7.51 9.61
C ASN A 8 2.07 -6.13 9.73
N GLU A 9 3.07 -5.84 8.89
CA GLU A 9 3.75 -4.53 8.89
C GLU A 9 3.59 -3.82 7.54
N ASP A 10 4.02 -4.47 6.46
CA ASP A 10 3.95 -3.96 5.08
C ASP A 10 2.64 -4.37 4.39
N TYR A 11 2.17 -5.58 4.68
CA TYR A 11 0.93 -6.11 4.14
C TYR A 11 0.29 -7.09 5.12
N TYR A 12 -1.00 -7.36 4.94
CA TYR A 12 -1.71 -8.43 5.62
C TYR A 12 -2.63 -9.13 4.62
N ILE A 13 -3.02 -10.36 4.91
CA ILE A 13 -3.94 -11.11 4.05
C ILE A 13 -5.35 -10.93 4.61
N GLU A 14 -6.24 -10.35 3.81
CA GLU A 14 -7.65 -10.17 4.13
C GLU A 14 -8.46 -10.89 3.05
N ASN A 15 -9.30 -11.85 3.44
CA ASN A 15 -10.11 -12.65 2.50
C ASN A 15 -9.30 -13.33 1.36
N GLY A 16 -8.05 -13.72 1.63
CA GLY A 16 -7.15 -14.30 0.62
C GLY A 16 -6.50 -13.28 -0.31
N PHE A 17 -6.72 -11.99 -0.12
CA PHE A 17 -6.10 -10.92 -0.86
C PHE A 17 -4.99 -10.24 -0.06
N TYR A 18 -3.89 -9.90 -0.72
CA TYR A 18 -2.82 -9.09 -0.14
C TYR A 18 -3.26 -7.64 -0.02
N VAL A 19 -3.45 -7.17 1.21
CA VAL A 19 -3.75 -5.78 1.52
C VAL A 19 -2.49 -5.09 2.01
N PHE A 20 -1.94 -4.20 1.19
CA PHE A 20 -0.78 -3.40 1.55
C PHE A 20 -1.17 -2.27 2.50
N THR A 21 -0.33 -2.06 3.51
CA THR A 21 -0.51 -0.98 4.49
C THR A 21 0.04 0.35 3.95
N ALA A 22 -0.34 1.44 4.60
CA ALA A 22 0.23 2.76 4.30
C ALA A 22 1.76 2.78 4.49
N LYS A 23 2.30 1.97 5.42
CA LYS A 23 3.73 1.88 5.70
C LYS A 23 4.51 1.34 4.50
N TYR A 24 4.00 0.30 3.85
CA TYR A 24 4.62 -0.21 2.62
C TYR A 24 4.66 0.85 1.51
N HIS A 25 3.59 1.62 1.36
CA HIS A 25 3.54 2.72 0.40
C HIS A 25 4.47 3.89 0.75
N LEU A 26 4.72 4.14 2.05
CA LEU A 26 5.72 5.11 2.52
C LEU A 26 7.15 4.62 2.23
N VAL A 27 7.47 3.37 2.56
CA VAL A 27 8.78 2.76 2.30
C VAL A 27 9.09 2.72 0.81
N ARG A 28 8.07 2.53 -0.04
CA ARG A 28 8.20 2.61 -1.50
C ARG A 28 8.66 3.99 -1.98
N GLY A 29 8.42 5.05 -1.21
CA GLY A 29 8.94 6.40 -1.48
C GLY A 29 8.27 7.15 -2.63
N TYR A 30 7.22 6.60 -3.26
CA TYR A 30 6.47 7.30 -4.30
C TYR A 30 5.00 6.89 -4.38
N CYS A 31 4.15 7.84 -4.82
CA CYS A 31 2.73 7.58 -5.06
C CYS A 31 2.53 6.88 -6.40
N CYS A 32 1.93 5.69 -6.38
CA CYS A 32 1.66 4.92 -7.59
C CYS A 32 0.43 5.37 -8.39
N LYS A 33 -0.34 6.35 -7.88
CA LYS A 33 -1.55 6.91 -8.53
C LYS A 33 -2.63 5.87 -8.92
N ASN A 34 -2.64 4.70 -8.26
CA ASN A 34 -3.64 3.65 -8.50
C ASN A 34 -4.95 3.86 -7.70
N GLY A 35 -5.00 4.83 -6.79
CA GLY A 35 -6.18 5.04 -5.93
C GLY A 35 -6.27 4.01 -4.79
N CYS A 36 -5.14 3.64 -4.19
CA CYS A 36 -5.07 2.67 -3.09
C CYS A 36 -5.90 3.13 -1.88
N ARG A 37 -6.57 2.18 -1.19
CA ARG A 37 -7.38 2.45 0.00
C ARG A 37 -6.57 3.09 1.14
N HIS A 38 -5.35 2.63 1.35
CA HIS A 38 -4.43 3.12 2.39
C HIS A 38 -3.34 4.04 1.82
N CYS A 39 -3.68 4.88 0.83
CA CYS A 39 -2.69 5.77 0.22
C CYS A 39 -2.19 6.81 1.23
N PRO A 40 -0.88 6.81 1.61
CA PRO A 40 -0.33 7.81 2.52
C PRO A 40 -0.30 9.21 1.88
N TYR A 41 -0.33 9.30 0.55
CA TYR A 41 -0.36 10.55 -0.20
C TYR A 41 -1.77 11.11 -0.42
N GLY A 42 -2.82 10.46 0.11
CA GLY A 42 -4.20 10.91 -0.07
C GLY A 42 -4.74 10.82 -1.50
N PHE A 43 -4.05 10.14 -2.41
CA PHE A 43 -4.47 10.00 -3.80
C PHE A 43 -5.72 9.11 -3.91
N LYS A 44 -6.85 9.68 -4.31
CA LYS A 44 -8.08 8.97 -4.62
C LYS A 44 -8.38 9.07 -6.10
N LYS A 45 -8.51 7.92 -6.78
CA LYS A 45 -8.94 7.89 -8.18
C LYS A 45 -10.44 8.24 -8.20
N LYS A 46 -10.80 9.44 -8.68
CA LYS A 46 -12.20 9.74 -8.99
C LYS A 46 -12.63 8.79 -10.11
N LYS A 47 -13.63 7.94 -9.84
CA LYS A 47 -14.37 7.28 -10.91
C LYS A 47 -15.28 8.35 -11.53
N SER A 48 -15.12 8.57 -12.84
CA SER A 48 -16.01 9.39 -13.66
C SER A 48 -17.18 8.56 -14.16
#